data_AF-A0A8S3W040-F1
#
_entry.id   AF-A0A8S3W040-F1
#
_cell.length_a   1.000
_cell.length_b   1.000
_cell.length_c   1.000
_cell.angle_alpha   90.00
_cell.angle_beta   90.00
_cell.angle_gamma   90.00
#
_symmetry.space_group_name_H-M   'P 1'
#
loop_
_entity.id
_entity.type
_entity.pdbx_description
1 polymer ?
#
loop_
_entity_poly.entity_id
_entity_poly.type
_entity_poly.pdbx_seq_one_letter_code
_entity_poly.pdbx_strand_id
1 'polypeptide(L)'
;MQRLNVSYLGAPHPVLNSYLLLCPMLGANIKFKCCCSKCPVSPLLYKTSQEMTLQTHTSLMACSNKEDVLRNACVIIAGPTHHKKDKIKEFKFDVEDIQRCSYCRWTFFHTFPRGPEIGDYLFSHANARTYNAFDNMQYIASALMAKVIKGHLF
;
A
#
# COMPACT_ATOMS: atom_id res chain seq x y z
N MET A 1 14.41 2.30 3.65
CA MET A 1 13.29 2.94 2.92
C MET A 1 13.16 4.43 3.23
N GLN A 2 14.21 5.09 3.71
CA GLN A 2 14.10 6.47 4.19
C GLN A 2 13.53 7.40 3.11
N ARG A 3 12.50 8.16 3.47
CA ARG A 3 11.82 9.17 2.63
C ARG A 3 11.11 8.63 1.39
N LEU A 4 10.85 7.33 1.29
CA LEU A 4 9.96 6.80 0.25
C LEU A 4 8.51 7.17 0.56
N ASN A 5 7.75 7.54 -0.49
CA ASN A 5 6.32 7.77 -0.39
C ASN A 5 5.57 6.48 -0.77
N VAL A 6 4.99 5.83 0.23
CA VAL A 6 4.15 4.64 0.07
C VAL A 6 2.69 5.09 0.01
N SER A 7 1.95 4.56 -0.95
CA SER A 7 0.56 4.92 -1.19
C SER A 7 -0.30 3.67 -1.19
N TYR A 8 -1.36 3.66 -0.38
CA TYR A 8 -2.36 2.60 -0.38
C TYR A 8 -3.71 3.09 -0.90
N LEU A 9 -4.30 2.38 -1.86
CA LEU A 9 -5.62 2.69 -2.40
C LEU A 9 -6.46 1.41 -2.49
N GLY A 10 -7.58 1.35 -1.78
CA GLY A 10 -8.46 0.19 -1.79
C GLY A 10 -9.38 0.16 -0.59
N ALA A 11 -10.32 -0.77 -0.54
CA ALA A 11 -11.23 -0.93 0.61
C ALA A 11 -10.47 -1.18 1.94
N PRO A 12 -11.13 -1.05 3.10
CA PRO A 12 -10.53 -1.38 4.39
C PRO A 12 -9.99 -2.82 4.38
N HIS A 13 -8.69 -2.98 4.64
CA HIS A 13 -8.00 -4.27 4.55
C HIS A 13 -6.90 -4.38 5.62
N PRO A 14 -6.66 -5.56 6.23
CA PRO A 14 -5.65 -5.74 7.27
C PRO A 14 -4.24 -5.32 6.85
N VAL A 15 -3.88 -5.51 5.57
CA VAL A 15 -2.56 -5.12 5.04
C VAL A 15 -2.28 -3.63 5.22
N LEU A 16 -3.30 -2.76 5.11
CA LEU A 16 -3.11 -1.33 5.39
C LEU A 16 -2.67 -1.10 6.84
N ASN A 17 -3.24 -1.82 7.81
CA ASN A 17 -2.81 -1.70 9.21
C ASN A 17 -1.33 -2.08 9.37
N SER A 18 -0.85 -3.11 8.67
CA SER A 18 0.57 -3.48 8.69
C SER A 18 1.45 -2.35 8.13
N TYR A 19 1.08 -1.74 7.00
CA TYR A 19 1.86 -0.64 6.43
C TYR A 19 1.81 0.64 7.28
N LEU A 20 0.70 0.90 7.98
CA LEU A 20 0.60 2.00 8.93
C LEU A 20 1.63 1.89 10.07
N LEU A 21 2.04 0.68 10.47
CA LEU A 21 3.15 0.50 11.41
C LEU A 21 4.51 0.47 10.72
N LEU A 22 4.65 -0.33 9.66
CA LEU A 22 5.93 -0.60 9.03
C LEU A 22 6.53 0.64 8.35
N CYS A 23 5.71 1.48 7.72
CA CYS A 23 6.20 2.68 7.04
C CYS A 23 6.94 3.61 8.01
N PRO A 24 6.36 4.08 9.13
CA PRO A 24 7.10 4.91 10.07
C PRO A 24 8.31 4.18 10.67
N MET A 25 8.19 2.89 11.04
CA MET A 25 9.33 2.11 11.56
C MET A 25 10.54 2.08 10.63
N LEU A 26 10.30 2.09 9.31
CA LEU A 26 11.33 2.00 8.28
C LEU A 26 11.71 3.38 7.68
N GLY A 27 11.18 4.46 8.25
CA GLY A 27 11.44 5.84 7.82
C GLY A 27 10.74 6.24 6.51
N ALA A 28 9.65 5.58 6.15
CA ALA A 28 8.85 5.87 4.96
C ALA A 28 7.59 6.69 5.30
N ASN A 29 7.18 7.54 4.36
CA ASN A 29 5.91 8.25 4.41
C ASN A 29 4.79 7.33 3.91
N ILE A 30 3.58 7.50 4.45
CA ILE A 30 2.42 6.77 3.98
C ILE A 30 1.21 7.68 3.70
N LYS A 31 0.64 7.54 2.51
CA LYS A 31 -0.66 8.11 2.15
C LYS A 31 -1.64 6.97 1.92
N PHE A 32 -2.88 7.14 2.33
CA PHE A 32 -3.87 6.10 2.06
C PHE A 32 -5.27 6.65 1.85
N LYS A 33 -6.04 5.95 1.03
CA LYS A 33 -7.50 6.09 0.95
C LYS A 33 -8.12 4.72 1.08
N CYS A 34 -8.81 4.51 2.20
CA CYS A 34 -9.60 3.29 2.43
C CYS A 34 -11.08 3.55 2.72
N CYS A 35 -11.43 4.79 3.03
CA CYS A 35 -12.78 5.20 3.34
C CYS A 35 -13.47 5.75 2.08
N CYS A 36 -14.79 5.62 2.04
CA CYS A 36 -15.62 6.49 1.20
C CYS A 36 -16.83 6.97 2.01
N SER A 37 -17.55 7.97 1.51
CA SER A 37 -18.73 8.55 2.17
C SER A 37 -19.76 7.49 2.62
N LYS A 38 -19.86 6.37 1.89
CA LYS A 38 -20.77 5.26 2.21
C LYS A 38 -20.25 4.27 3.27
N CYS A 39 -18.94 4.26 3.58
CA CYS A 39 -18.39 3.46 4.69
C CYS A 39 -17.23 4.24 5.36
N PRO A 40 -17.51 5.03 6.41
CA PRO A 40 -16.51 5.81 7.13
C PRO A 40 -15.75 4.93 8.13
N VAL A 41 -15.05 3.90 7.63
CA VAL A 41 -14.28 2.98 8.48
C VAL A 41 -12.83 3.40 8.49
N SER A 42 -12.37 3.91 9.63
CA SER A 42 -10.94 4.21 9.83
C SER A 42 -10.13 2.92 10.04
N PRO A 43 -8.88 2.83 9.55
CA PRO A 43 -7.98 1.74 9.92
C PRO A 43 -7.76 1.68 11.43
N LEU A 44 -7.69 0.46 11.96
CA LEU A 44 -7.50 0.22 13.40
C LEU A 44 -6.24 0.91 13.94
N LEU A 45 -5.15 0.86 13.18
CA LEU A 45 -3.83 1.35 13.60
C LEU A 45 -3.54 2.80 13.19
N TYR A 46 -4.56 3.55 12.77
CA TYR A 46 -4.37 4.93 12.32
C TYR A 46 -3.77 5.84 13.41
N LYS A 47 -4.32 5.80 14.63
CA LYS A 47 -3.82 6.64 15.75
C LYS A 47 -2.38 6.27 16.15
N THR A 48 -2.10 4.98 16.29
CA THR A 48 -0.75 4.50 16.61
C THR A 48 0.26 4.95 15.54
N SER A 49 -0.11 4.87 14.26
CA SER A 49 0.75 5.36 13.17
C SER A 49 1.00 6.87 13.26
N GLN A 50 -0.03 7.68 13.61
CA GLN A 50 0.15 9.12 13.84
C GLN A 50 1.19 9.40 14.92
N GLU A 51 1.11 8.71 16.06
CA GLU A 51 2.07 8.86 17.17
C GLU A 51 3.49 8.48 16.75
N MET A 52 3.66 7.38 16.01
CA MET A 52 4.97 6.94 15.53
C MET A 52 5.58 7.93 14.54
N THR A 53 4.78 8.48 13.63
CA THR A 53 5.28 9.41 12.60
C THR A 53 5.89 10.69 13.19
N LEU A 54 5.40 11.13 14.36
CA LEU A 54 5.97 12.26 15.10
C LEU A 54 7.39 11.96 15.58
N GLN A 55 7.65 10.72 16.00
CA GLN A 55 8.96 10.27 16.51
C GLN A 55 9.95 9.97 15.38
N THR A 56 9.47 9.43 14.26
CA THR A 56 10.32 8.99 13.14
C THR A 56 10.53 10.07 12.07
N HIS A 57 9.96 11.26 12.27
CA HIS A 57 9.96 12.37 11.29
C HIS A 57 9.49 11.93 9.90
N THR A 58 8.51 11.04 9.85
CA THR A 58 7.80 10.62 8.63
C THR A 58 6.44 11.29 8.58
N SER A 59 5.73 11.14 7.47
CA SER A 59 4.37 11.67 7.31
C SER A 59 3.33 10.58 7.11
N LEU A 60 2.12 10.85 7.60
CA LEU A 60 0.93 10.02 7.44
C LEU A 60 -0.21 10.92 6.95
N MET A 61 -0.90 10.50 5.89
CA MET A 61 -2.03 11.25 5.34
C MET A 61 -3.16 10.32 4.93
N ALA A 62 -4.34 10.52 5.53
CA ALA A 62 -5.58 9.96 5.05
C ALA A 62 -6.13 10.88 3.93
N CYS A 63 -6.40 10.32 2.75
CA CYS A 63 -6.81 11.06 1.57
C CYS A 63 -8.27 10.78 1.21
N SER A 64 -8.94 11.80 0.66
CA SER A 64 -10.34 11.70 0.23
C SER A 64 -10.50 11.33 -1.24
N ASN A 65 -9.53 11.64 -2.10
CA ASN A 65 -9.54 11.34 -3.55
C ASN A 65 -8.30 10.51 -3.95
N LYS A 66 -8.30 9.95 -5.16
CA LYS A 66 -7.21 9.10 -5.64
C LYS A 66 -5.97 9.91 -6.00
N GLU A 67 -6.13 11.12 -6.49
CA GLU A 67 -5.06 11.99 -6.96
C GLU A 67 -4.10 12.36 -5.83
N ASP A 68 -4.63 12.65 -4.64
CA ASP A 68 -3.84 12.97 -3.44
C ASP A 68 -3.04 11.76 -2.94
N VAL A 69 -3.63 10.56 -3.02
CA VAL A 69 -2.96 9.29 -2.68
C VAL A 69 -1.81 9.03 -3.64
N LEU A 70 -2.04 9.18 -4.95
CA LEU A 70 -1.05 8.88 -5.98
C LEU A 70 0.02 9.98 -6.12
N ARG A 71 -0.22 11.17 -5.57
CA ARG A 71 0.71 12.31 -5.68
C ARG A 71 2.10 11.98 -5.14
N ASN A 72 3.10 12.01 -6.03
CA ASN A 72 4.50 11.69 -5.74
C ASN A 72 4.73 10.32 -5.09
N ALA A 73 3.87 9.34 -5.39
CA ALA A 73 4.00 7.98 -4.87
C ALA A 73 5.19 7.25 -5.54
N CYS A 74 6.05 6.65 -4.71
CA CYS A 74 7.16 5.79 -5.16
C CYS A 74 6.75 4.30 -5.12
N VAL A 75 5.90 3.93 -4.15
CA VAL A 75 5.36 2.58 -4.01
C VAL A 75 3.85 2.70 -3.92
N ILE A 76 3.14 1.97 -4.78
CA ILE A 76 1.68 2.03 -4.87
C ILE A 76 1.13 0.65 -4.60
N ILE A 77 0.21 0.55 -3.65
CA ILE A 77 -0.37 -0.69 -3.16
C ILE A 77 -1.88 -0.62 -3.35
N ALA A 78 -2.41 -1.51 -4.17
CA ALA A 78 -3.85 -1.67 -4.37
C ALA A 78 -4.41 -2.77 -3.48
N GLY A 79 -5.49 -2.45 -2.76
CA GLY A 79 -6.27 -3.40 -1.97
C GLY A 79 -7.45 -4.00 -2.74
N PRO A 80 -7.92 -5.20 -2.39
CA PRO A 80 -8.98 -5.89 -3.10
C PRO A 80 -10.31 -5.16 -2.98
N THR A 81 -11.04 -5.05 -4.09
CA THR A 81 -12.36 -4.38 -4.15
C THR A 81 -13.40 -5.18 -4.96
N HIS A 82 -13.37 -6.50 -4.83
CA HIS A 82 -14.12 -7.42 -5.69
C HIS A 82 -15.66 -7.45 -5.51
N HIS A 83 -16.23 -7.03 -4.38
CA HIS A 83 -17.63 -7.35 -4.06
C HIS A 83 -18.68 -6.24 -4.29
N LYS A 84 -18.29 -4.97 -4.39
CA LYS A 84 -19.25 -3.85 -4.44
C LYS A 84 -18.94 -2.91 -5.60
N LYS A 85 -19.80 -2.88 -6.63
CA LYS A 85 -19.65 -2.03 -7.83
C LYS A 85 -19.35 -0.56 -7.50
N ASP A 86 -20.02 -0.01 -6.50
CA ASP A 86 -19.79 1.36 -6.03
C ASP A 86 -18.38 1.58 -5.49
N LYS A 87 -17.83 0.59 -4.78
CA LYS A 87 -16.48 0.64 -4.23
C LYS A 87 -15.43 0.46 -5.33
N ILE A 88 -15.72 -0.37 -6.34
CA ILE A 88 -14.83 -0.53 -7.51
C ILE A 88 -14.58 0.83 -8.15
N LYS A 89 -15.64 1.62 -8.42
CA LYS A 89 -15.49 2.96 -9.03
C LYS A 89 -14.63 3.90 -8.17
N GLU A 90 -14.79 3.84 -6.86
CA GLU A 90 -14.08 4.70 -5.89
C GLU A 90 -12.57 4.44 -5.87
N PHE A 91 -12.17 3.17 -5.99
CA PHE A 91 -10.77 2.73 -5.83
C PHE A 91 -10.13 2.31 -7.14
N LYS A 92 -10.82 2.47 -8.27
CA LYS A 92 -10.29 2.14 -9.59
C LYS A 92 -9.26 3.18 -10.03
N PHE A 93 -8.13 2.70 -10.51
CA PHE A 93 -7.10 3.52 -11.14
C PHE A 93 -6.27 2.69 -12.12
N ASP A 94 -5.54 3.38 -12.99
CA ASP A 94 -4.72 2.82 -14.06
C ASP A 94 -3.32 3.46 -14.10
N VAL A 95 -2.56 3.14 -15.14
CA VAL A 95 -1.18 3.63 -15.31
C VAL A 95 -1.18 5.14 -15.55
N GLU A 96 -2.16 5.63 -16.30
CA GLU A 96 -2.35 7.02 -16.67
C GLU A 96 -2.63 7.89 -15.44
N ASP A 97 -3.49 7.42 -14.53
CA ASP A 97 -3.71 8.06 -13.23
C ASP A 97 -2.41 8.19 -12.42
N ILE A 98 -1.57 7.14 -12.42
CA ILE A 98 -0.28 7.16 -11.71
C ILE A 98 0.68 8.15 -12.35
N GLN A 99 0.86 8.10 -13.67
CA GLN A 99 1.80 8.94 -14.41
C GLN A 99 1.42 10.43 -14.35
N ARG A 100 0.12 10.74 -14.30
CA ARG A 100 -0.37 12.12 -14.14
C ARG A 100 -0.08 12.68 -12.74
N CYS A 101 -0.04 11.83 -11.71
CA CYS A 101 0.08 12.25 -10.31
C CYS A 101 1.49 12.08 -9.73
N SER A 102 2.32 11.22 -10.30
CA SER A 102 3.67 10.92 -9.77
C SER A 102 4.75 11.12 -10.83
N TYR A 103 5.70 12.00 -10.52
CA TYR A 103 6.94 12.18 -11.29
C TYR A 103 8.07 11.25 -10.80
N CYS A 104 7.82 10.46 -9.75
CA CYS A 104 8.78 9.52 -9.20
C CYS A 104 8.79 8.22 -10.02
N ARG A 105 9.94 7.54 -10.04
CA ARG A 105 9.96 6.13 -10.45
C ARG A 105 9.09 5.33 -9.47
N TRP A 106 8.01 4.75 -9.98
CA TRP A 106 7.03 4.05 -9.16
C TRP A 106 7.10 2.53 -9.33
N THR A 107 6.72 1.81 -8.28
CA THR A 107 6.51 0.36 -8.28
C THR A 107 5.09 0.06 -7.82
N PHE A 108 4.44 -0.89 -8.46
CA PHE A 108 3.06 -1.27 -8.16
C PHE A 108 2.95 -2.66 -7.54
N PHE A 109 2.11 -2.79 -6.53
CA PHE A 109 1.74 -4.04 -5.87
C PHE A 109 0.22 -4.12 -5.72
N HIS A 110 -0.31 -5.34 -5.76
CA HIS A 110 -1.70 -5.64 -5.44
C HIS A 110 -1.76 -6.72 -4.36
N THR A 111 -2.64 -6.57 -3.37
CA THR A 111 -2.65 -7.49 -2.21
C THR A 111 -3.49 -8.77 -2.43
N PHE A 112 -4.19 -8.86 -3.56
CA PHE A 112 -5.15 -9.91 -3.96
C PHE A 112 -6.37 -10.04 -3.01
N PRO A 113 -7.45 -10.71 -3.44
CA PRO A 113 -7.75 -11.09 -4.83
C PRO A 113 -7.99 -9.87 -5.72
N ARG A 114 -7.45 -9.88 -6.95
CA ARG A 114 -7.61 -8.77 -7.91
C ARG A 114 -9.02 -8.78 -8.49
N GLY A 115 -9.75 -7.68 -8.32
CA GLY A 115 -11.00 -7.42 -9.03
C GLY A 115 -10.86 -6.36 -10.12
N PRO A 116 -12.00 -5.86 -10.64
CA PRO A 116 -12.05 -4.84 -11.71
C PRO A 116 -11.54 -3.45 -11.30
N GLU A 117 -11.16 -3.26 -10.04
CA GLU A 117 -10.51 -2.04 -9.55
C GLU A 117 -9.15 -1.79 -10.21
N ILE A 118 -8.45 -2.84 -10.66
CA ILE A 118 -7.18 -2.71 -11.39
C ILE A 118 -7.33 -3.34 -12.78
N GLY A 119 -7.07 -2.54 -13.82
CA GLY A 119 -7.04 -3.02 -15.19
C GLY A 119 -5.84 -3.93 -15.49
N ASP A 120 -5.96 -4.78 -16.51
CA ASP A 120 -4.92 -5.74 -16.88
C ASP A 120 -3.58 -5.07 -17.18
N TYR A 121 -3.60 -3.95 -17.90
CA TYR A 121 -2.39 -3.23 -18.28
C TYR A 121 -1.54 -2.78 -17.08
N LEU A 122 -2.16 -2.18 -16.05
CA LEU A 122 -1.45 -1.83 -14.83
C LEU A 122 -0.95 -3.06 -14.09
N PHE A 123 -1.77 -4.11 -14.03
CA PHE A 123 -1.46 -5.33 -13.30
C PHE A 123 -0.26 -6.09 -13.91
N SER A 124 -0.11 -6.07 -15.23
CA SER A 124 1.00 -6.68 -15.97
C SER A 124 2.09 -5.68 -16.37
N HIS A 125 2.04 -4.44 -15.89
CA HIS A 125 2.99 -3.40 -16.28
C HIS A 125 4.43 -3.78 -15.89
N ALA A 126 5.43 -3.26 -16.59
CA ALA A 126 6.85 -3.50 -16.29
C ALA A 126 7.30 -3.03 -14.89
N ASN A 127 6.50 -2.18 -14.23
CA ASN A 127 6.70 -1.69 -12.87
C ASN A 127 5.87 -2.45 -11.82
N ALA A 128 5.01 -3.37 -12.24
CA ALA A 128 4.28 -4.25 -11.33
C ALA A 128 5.25 -5.28 -10.74
N ARG A 129 5.21 -5.44 -9.42
CA ARG A 129 6.03 -6.40 -8.66
C ARG A 129 5.16 -7.30 -7.78
N THR A 130 3.86 -7.37 -8.08
CA THR A 130 2.89 -8.20 -7.36
C THR A 130 3.38 -9.64 -7.27
N TYR A 131 3.63 -10.32 -8.39
CA TYR A 131 4.09 -11.72 -8.35
C TYR A 131 5.47 -11.89 -7.71
N ASN A 132 6.42 -10.98 -7.95
CA ASN A 132 7.71 -11.00 -7.26
C ASN A 132 7.54 -10.92 -5.73
N ALA A 133 6.58 -10.14 -5.23
CA ALA A 133 6.29 -10.08 -3.80
C ALA A 133 5.74 -11.42 -3.26
N PHE A 134 4.92 -12.12 -4.04
CA PHE A 134 4.45 -13.47 -3.68
C PHE A 134 5.59 -14.47 -3.67
N ASP A 135 6.42 -14.49 -4.70
CA ASP A 135 7.59 -15.39 -4.76
C ASP A 135 8.55 -15.12 -3.61
N ASN A 136 8.65 -13.86 -3.15
CA ASN A 136 9.47 -13.46 -2.02
C ASN A 136 8.94 -13.95 -0.66
N MET A 137 7.65 -14.30 -0.53
CA MET A 137 7.07 -14.72 0.75
C MET A 137 7.75 -15.97 1.30
N GLN A 138 8.15 -16.92 0.45
CA GLN A 138 8.86 -18.12 0.89
C GLN A 138 10.22 -17.81 1.51
N TYR A 139 10.95 -16.85 0.93
CA TYR A 139 12.27 -16.44 1.42
C TYR A 139 12.13 -15.65 2.72
N ILE A 140 11.14 -14.76 2.81
CA ILE A 140 10.83 -14.01 4.04
C ILE A 140 10.45 -14.97 5.17
N ALA A 141 9.56 -15.93 4.91
CA ALA A 141 9.16 -16.93 5.89
C ALA A 141 10.35 -17.79 6.34
N SER A 142 11.18 -18.24 5.39
CA SER A 142 12.40 -19.02 5.69
C SER A 142 13.38 -18.22 6.55
N ALA A 143 13.59 -16.95 6.23
CA ALA A 143 14.47 -16.07 7.00
C ALA A 143 13.95 -15.86 8.43
N LEU A 144 12.65 -15.63 8.58
CA LEU A 144 12.01 -15.50 9.89
C LEU A 144 12.16 -16.78 10.72
N MET A 145 11.90 -17.95 10.12
CA MET A 145 12.05 -19.24 10.79
C MET A 145 13.50 -19.51 11.19
N ALA A 146 14.46 -19.21 10.32
CA ALA A 146 15.88 -19.36 10.64
C ALA A 146 16.30 -18.45 11.80
N LYS A 147 15.82 -17.20 11.84
CA LYS A 147 16.08 -16.29 12.96
C LYS A 147 15.48 -16.81 14.26
N VAL A 148 14.20 -17.15 14.26
CA VAL A 148 13.43 -17.46 15.48
C VAL A 148 13.76 -18.83 16.04
N ILE A 149 13.88 -19.85 15.18
CA ILE A 149 14.07 -21.23 15.62
C ILE A 149 15.56 -21.54 15.83
N LYS A 150 16.42 -21.09 14.92
CA LYS A 150 17.85 -21.43 14.95
C LYS A 150 18.73 -20.32 15.51
N GLY A 151 18.18 -19.17 15.87
CA GLY A 151 18.95 -18.02 16.33
C GLY A 151 19.87 -17.43 15.26
N HIS A 152 19.62 -17.70 13.97
CA HIS A 152 20.50 -17.28 12.88
C HIS A 152 20.69 -15.75 12.85
N LEU A 153 21.90 -15.27 12.55
CA LEU A 153 22.21 -13.85 12.40
C LEU A 153 22.40 -13.54 10.91
N PHE A 154 21.64 -12.56 10.42
CA PHE A 154 21.66 -12.08 9.03
C PHE A 154 22.50 -10.80 8.93
#